data_AF-A0A356NNW5-F1
#
_entry.id   AF-A0A356NNW5-F1
#
_cell.length_a   1.000
_cell.length_b   1.000
_cell.length_c   1.000
_cell.angle_alpha   90.00
_cell.angle_beta   90.00
_cell.angle_gamma   90.00
#
_symmetry.space_group_name_H-M   'P 1'
#
loop_
_entity.id
_entity.type
_entity.pdbx_description
1 polymer ?
#
loop_
_entity_poly.entity_id
_entity_poly.type
_entity_poly.pdbx_seq_one_letter_code
_entity_poly.pdbx_strand_id
1 'polypeptide(L)'
;MATPLKAQTAYNTALDIKNLEFKSLGADFSTVSEEEAIGGSALASNPTADNGKTALSLTVNGPLNGSFRWKVSSEYLFDKLVFRIDGSEVDFISGLRRWKTKSFSLSSGEHTLEWSYEKDGNNSKHADRGWVDYLVFNHALVLHGDKDIFHEIGNAFNDPGATYYDGSGPGQSVTTSDNVSNVSVQGNYTLTYSQGGLSVTRTVTVKDMTPPLITLQGDTEQNVMMGAPLYIDPGALAFDAFDGNVNVTVTGEVDTNKQGDYVITYNATDSTGNDAQSVIRTVHVLDTLRPVITLNGSGTIIQEATKPFIDPGARAQDNGDTAVLVNIGGTVNVNQLGGYTLTYNASDPS
;
A
#
# COMPACT_ATOMS: atom_id res chain seq x y z
N MET A 1 -31.72 23.26 27.25
CA MET A 1 -31.65 22.65 28.60
C MET A 1 -31.65 21.13 28.42
N ALA A 2 -30.90 20.38 29.23
CA ALA A 2 -30.95 18.92 29.16
C ALA A 2 -32.35 18.41 29.57
N THR A 3 -32.95 17.52 28.78
CA THR A 3 -34.24 16.90 29.09
C THR A 3 -34.11 16.03 30.36
N PRO A 4 -35.03 16.10 31.33
CA PRO A 4 -34.92 15.33 32.58
C PRO A 4 -34.90 13.82 32.35
N LEU A 5 -34.15 13.06 33.17
CA LEU A 5 -34.03 11.58 33.07
C LEU A 5 -35.39 10.86 33.02
N LYS A 6 -36.38 11.31 33.81
CA LYS A 6 -37.73 10.73 33.81
C LYS A 6 -38.45 10.86 32.45
N ALA A 7 -38.23 11.97 31.75
CA ALA A 7 -38.76 12.19 30.41
C ALA A 7 -38.04 11.32 29.37
N GLN A 8 -36.72 11.10 29.52
CA GLN A 8 -35.97 10.17 28.68
C GLN A 8 -36.52 8.74 28.77
N THR A 9 -36.77 8.25 29.97
CA THR A 9 -37.35 6.90 30.15
C THR A 9 -38.72 6.80 29.48
N ALA A 10 -39.57 7.83 29.61
CA ALA A 10 -40.89 7.85 28.97
C ALA A 10 -40.81 7.87 27.43
N TYR A 11 -39.83 8.59 26.86
CA TYR A 11 -39.62 8.62 25.42
C TYR A 11 -39.08 7.31 24.86
N ASN A 12 -38.10 6.71 25.56
CA ASN A 12 -37.58 5.39 25.21
C ASN A 12 -38.71 4.34 25.21
N THR A 13 -39.55 4.32 26.25
CA THR A 13 -40.73 3.41 26.30
C THR A 13 -41.71 3.68 25.16
N ALA A 14 -42.02 4.94 24.86
CA ALA A 14 -42.97 5.32 23.81
C ALA A 14 -42.46 5.09 22.37
N LEU A 15 -41.17 4.83 22.20
CA LEU A 15 -40.56 4.53 20.91
C LEU A 15 -40.06 3.08 20.84
N ASP A 16 -40.38 2.26 21.84
CA ASP A 16 -39.93 0.86 21.98
C ASP A 16 -38.41 0.66 21.88
N ILE A 17 -37.66 1.65 22.35
CA ILE A 17 -36.19 1.66 22.31
C ILE A 17 -35.61 1.77 23.72
N LYS A 18 -34.32 1.48 23.88
CA LYS A 18 -33.65 1.52 25.18
C LYS A 18 -32.46 2.46 25.15
N ASN A 19 -32.27 3.18 26.26
CA ASN A 19 -31.04 3.88 26.61
C ASN A 19 -30.58 4.95 25.61
N LEU A 20 -31.53 5.69 25.01
CA LEU A 20 -31.23 6.84 24.17
C LEU A 20 -31.52 8.17 24.86
N GLU A 21 -30.75 9.19 24.53
CA GLU A 21 -30.89 10.54 25.06
C GLU A 21 -31.49 11.49 24.02
N PHE A 22 -32.76 11.80 24.18
CA PHE A 22 -33.49 12.73 23.33
C PHE A 22 -33.36 14.18 23.80
N LYS A 23 -33.21 15.10 22.85
CA LYS A 23 -33.22 16.54 23.10
C LYS A 23 -34.56 17.13 22.68
N SER A 24 -35.21 17.76 23.64
CA SER A 24 -36.34 18.66 23.39
C SER A 24 -35.85 19.95 22.72
N LEU A 25 -36.53 20.38 21.66
CA LEU A 25 -36.30 21.65 20.99
C LEU A 25 -37.59 22.48 20.95
N GLY A 26 -38.15 22.83 22.11
CA GLY A 26 -39.29 23.77 22.22
C GLY A 26 -40.52 23.19 22.92
N ALA A 27 -41.73 23.47 22.38
CA ALA A 27 -42.92 22.72 22.79
C ALA A 27 -42.71 21.26 22.41
N ASP A 28 -42.94 20.35 23.36
CA ASP A 28 -42.40 18.99 23.25
C ASP A 28 -43.32 17.98 22.58
N PHE A 29 -42.77 16.81 22.28
CA PHE A 29 -43.60 15.61 22.13
C PHE A 29 -43.94 15.06 23.53
N SER A 30 -45.15 14.53 23.70
CA SER A 30 -45.56 13.82 24.91
C SER A 30 -45.82 12.36 24.61
N THR A 31 -45.48 11.49 25.57
CA THR A 31 -45.91 10.10 25.56
C THR A 31 -47.43 10.04 25.70
N VAL A 32 -48.09 9.38 24.77
CA VAL A 32 -49.53 9.14 24.80
C VAL A 32 -49.82 7.65 24.66
N SER A 33 -50.85 7.17 25.34
CA SER A 33 -51.42 5.86 25.04
C SER A 33 -52.08 5.89 23.66
N GLU A 34 -51.78 4.91 22.84
CA GLU A 34 -52.23 4.86 21.45
C GLU A 34 -52.38 3.39 21.03
N GLU A 35 -53.61 2.98 20.74
CA GLU A 35 -53.97 1.57 20.57
C GLU A 35 -53.26 0.89 19.39
N GLU A 36 -53.06 1.61 18.29
CA GLU A 36 -52.37 1.10 17.10
C GLU A 36 -50.83 1.27 17.15
N ALA A 37 -50.30 1.87 18.21
CA ALA A 37 -48.86 1.98 18.44
C ALA A 37 -48.29 0.64 18.92
N ILE A 38 -47.06 0.34 18.53
CA ILE A 38 -46.34 -0.79 19.11
C ILE A 38 -46.08 -0.48 20.60
N GLY A 39 -46.12 -1.51 21.44
CA GLY A 39 -46.02 -1.32 22.90
C GLY A 39 -47.20 -0.58 23.56
N GLY A 40 -48.20 -0.13 22.80
CA GLY A 40 -49.40 0.56 23.29
C GLY A 40 -49.21 2.05 23.61
N SER A 41 -48.06 2.64 23.24
CA SER A 41 -47.80 4.07 23.44
C SER A 41 -46.94 4.64 22.32
N ALA A 42 -47.12 5.92 22.02
CA ALA A 42 -46.33 6.64 21.02
C ALA A 42 -45.93 8.03 21.54
N LEU A 43 -44.98 8.67 20.86
CA LEU A 43 -44.73 10.10 21.03
C LEU A 43 -45.62 10.90 20.12
N ALA A 44 -46.36 11.85 20.68
CA ALA A 44 -47.25 12.75 19.94
C ALA A 44 -46.82 14.20 20.12
N SER A 45 -46.77 14.97 19.05
CA SER A 45 -46.47 16.40 19.12
C SER A 45 -47.45 17.09 20.06
N ASN A 46 -46.98 17.95 20.96
CA ASN A 46 -47.90 18.78 21.73
C ASN A 46 -48.56 19.83 20.82
N PRO A 47 -49.78 20.27 21.14
CA PRO A 47 -50.44 21.36 20.44
C PRO A 47 -49.55 22.60 20.40
N THR A 48 -49.55 23.30 19.28
CA THR A 48 -48.79 24.53 19.07
C THR A 48 -49.67 25.56 18.37
N ALA A 49 -49.34 26.85 18.50
CA ALA A 49 -50.08 27.93 17.86
C ALA A 49 -49.82 27.97 16.35
N ASP A 50 -50.58 28.79 15.61
CA ASP A 50 -50.35 29.03 14.19
C ASP A 50 -48.91 29.50 13.92
N ASN A 51 -48.29 28.99 12.86
CA ASN A 51 -46.86 29.11 12.55
C ASN A 51 -45.92 28.49 13.60
N GLY A 52 -46.45 27.71 14.54
CA GLY A 52 -45.69 27.06 15.60
C GLY A 52 -44.99 25.78 15.14
N LYS A 53 -43.89 25.46 15.82
CA LYS A 53 -43.13 24.21 15.64
C LYS A 53 -42.99 23.49 16.98
N THR A 54 -43.25 22.19 16.96
CA THR A 54 -42.98 21.26 18.06
C THR A 54 -41.96 20.27 17.55
N ALA A 55 -40.84 20.07 18.23
CA ALA A 55 -39.74 19.24 17.73
C ALA A 55 -39.09 18.37 18.81
N LEU A 56 -38.68 17.18 18.39
CA LEU A 56 -37.89 16.22 19.14
C LEU A 56 -36.68 15.83 18.30
N SER A 57 -35.50 15.79 18.91
CA SER A 57 -34.31 15.28 18.24
C SER A 57 -33.54 14.27 19.07
N LEU A 58 -32.71 13.49 18.38
CA LEU A 58 -31.82 12.49 18.94
C LEU A 58 -30.51 12.53 18.16
N THR A 59 -29.39 12.45 18.88
CA THR A 59 -28.07 12.30 18.27
C THR A 59 -27.71 10.81 18.18
N VAL A 60 -27.27 10.35 17.01
CA VAL A 60 -26.97 8.95 16.69
C VAL A 60 -25.65 8.90 15.92
N ASN A 61 -24.77 7.95 16.24
CA ASN A 61 -23.57 7.74 15.43
C ASN A 61 -23.77 6.57 14.46
N GLY A 62 -23.48 6.83 13.18
CA GLY A 62 -23.44 5.81 12.14
C GLY A 62 -22.00 5.39 11.78
N PRO A 63 -21.85 4.46 10.82
CA PRO A 63 -22.87 4.06 9.87
C PRO A 63 -23.83 3.00 10.41
N LEU A 64 -25.12 3.17 10.14
CA LEU A 64 -26.17 2.19 10.42
C LEU A 64 -27.43 2.50 9.62
N ASN A 65 -28.35 1.55 9.57
CA ASN A 65 -29.69 1.77 9.04
C ASN A 65 -30.69 1.85 10.19
N GLY A 66 -31.78 2.56 10.00
CA GLY A 66 -32.85 2.61 10.99
C GLY A 66 -34.22 2.75 10.36
N SER A 67 -35.25 2.62 11.19
CA SER A 67 -36.63 2.87 10.80
C SER A 67 -37.47 3.32 11.98
N PHE A 68 -38.57 4.01 11.71
CA PHE A 68 -39.59 4.34 12.69
C PHE A 68 -40.98 4.29 12.07
N ARG A 69 -42.02 4.18 12.89
CA ARG A 69 -43.41 4.38 12.49
C ARG A 69 -43.84 5.81 12.75
N TRP A 70 -44.65 6.37 11.86
CA TRP A 70 -45.24 7.71 12.02
C TRP A 70 -46.63 7.78 11.41
N LYS A 71 -47.47 8.64 12.00
CA LYS A 71 -48.80 9.02 11.51
C LYS A 71 -49.03 10.51 11.73
N VAL A 72 -50.02 11.07 11.04
CA VAL A 72 -50.40 12.48 11.20
C VAL A 72 -51.90 12.65 10.98
N SER A 73 -52.48 13.60 11.70
CA SER A 73 -53.86 14.02 11.57
C SER A 73 -53.86 15.55 11.58
N SER A 74 -53.81 16.11 10.39
CA SER A 74 -53.58 17.54 10.15
C SER A 74 -54.25 18.01 8.86
N GLU A 75 -54.09 19.28 8.52
CA GLU A 75 -54.40 19.79 7.19
C GLU A 75 -53.48 19.20 6.12
N TYR A 76 -54.04 18.83 4.96
CA TYR A 76 -53.26 18.24 3.87
C TYR A 76 -52.34 19.28 3.22
N LEU A 77 -51.04 19.01 3.19
CA LEU A 77 -49.94 19.85 2.67
C LEU A 77 -49.60 21.13 3.43
N PHE A 78 -50.34 21.48 4.48
CA PHE A 78 -50.10 22.70 5.27
C PHE A 78 -49.38 22.35 6.57
N ASP A 79 -50.13 21.80 7.51
CA ASP A 79 -49.60 21.26 8.75
C ASP A 79 -48.92 19.90 8.53
N LYS A 80 -47.63 19.80 8.86
CA LYS A 80 -46.79 18.65 8.49
C LYS A 80 -46.10 18.06 9.70
N LEU A 81 -46.00 16.73 9.72
CA LEU A 81 -44.95 16.04 10.47
C LEU A 81 -43.76 15.80 9.53
N VAL A 82 -42.62 16.39 9.85
CA VAL A 82 -41.40 16.37 9.03
C VAL A 82 -40.33 15.56 9.74
N PHE A 83 -39.58 14.76 8.99
CA PHE A 83 -38.39 14.05 9.45
C PHE A 83 -37.14 14.61 8.77
N ARG A 84 -36.13 14.94 9.57
CA ARG A 84 -34.86 15.51 9.10
C ARG A 84 -33.66 14.73 9.61
N ILE A 85 -32.60 14.75 8.82
CA ILE A 85 -31.26 14.30 9.21
C ILE A 85 -30.32 15.49 9.02
N ASP A 86 -29.62 15.86 10.09
CA ASP A 86 -28.68 16.99 10.11
C ASP A 86 -29.29 18.31 9.62
N GLY A 87 -30.55 18.54 9.99
CA GLY A 87 -31.33 19.71 9.59
C GLY A 87 -31.86 19.68 8.16
N SER A 88 -31.48 18.68 7.35
CA SER A 88 -32.01 18.49 5.99
C SER A 88 -33.28 17.65 6.01
N GLU A 89 -34.33 18.13 5.35
CA GLU A 89 -35.59 17.38 5.22
C GLU A 89 -35.39 16.10 4.40
N VAL A 90 -35.76 14.97 5.01
CA VAL A 90 -35.74 13.65 4.37
C VAL A 90 -37.10 13.29 3.81
N ASP A 91 -38.17 13.60 4.55
CA ASP A 91 -39.56 13.31 4.16
C ASP A 91 -40.55 14.03 5.07
N PHE A 92 -41.81 14.13 4.64
CA PHE A 92 -42.90 14.62 5.48
C PHE A 92 -44.22 13.88 5.23
N ILE A 93 -45.14 13.97 6.19
CA ILE A 93 -46.55 13.60 6.03
C ILE A 93 -47.46 14.74 6.47
N SER A 94 -48.64 14.81 5.85
CA SER A 94 -49.71 15.75 6.18
C SER A 94 -51.08 15.17 5.84
N GLY A 95 -52.15 15.80 6.31
CA GLY A 95 -53.51 15.33 6.11
C GLY A 95 -53.91 14.26 7.14
N LEU A 96 -54.87 13.41 6.77
CA LEU A 96 -55.18 12.19 7.52
C LEU A 96 -54.35 11.03 6.97
N ARG A 97 -53.33 10.61 7.71
CA ARG A 97 -52.50 9.44 7.38
C ARG A 97 -52.46 8.48 8.55
N ARG A 98 -52.74 7.21 8.26
CA ARG A 98 -52.52 6.11 9.21
C ARG A 98 -51.03 5.83 9.35
N TRP A 99 -50.69 5.04 10.37
CA TRP A 99 -49.32 4.59 10.61
C TRP A 99 -48.66 4.01 9.37
N LYS A 100 -47.48 4.52 9.04
CA LYS A 100 -46.58 3.97 8.02
C LYS A 100 -45.17 3.86 8.59
N THR A 101 -44.33 3.01 8.01
CA THR A 101 -42.91 2.92 8.38
C THR A 101 -42.08 3.83 7.48
N LYS A 102 -41.11 4.54 8.05
CA LYS A 102 -40.07 5.28 7.34
C LYS A 102 -38.71 4.69 7.70
N SER A 103 -37.95 4.30 6.68
CA SER A 103 -36.57 3.87 6.83
C SER A 103 -35.60 5.00 6.50
N PHE A 104 -34.40 4.93 7.07
CA PHE A 104 -33.31 5.85 6.83
C PHE A 104 -31.95 5.14 6.95
N SER A 105 -30.92 5.77 6.41
CA SER A 105 -29.53 5.31 6.47
C SER A 105 -28.67 6.46 6.96
N LEU A 106 -27.72 6.14 7.83
CA LEU A 106 -26.73 7.08 8.35
C LEU A 106 -25.36 6.70 7.82
N SER A 107 -24.62 7.71 7.36
CA SER A 107 -23.21 7.58 7.04
C SER A 107 -22.37 7.47 8.31
N SER A 108 -21.05 7.34 8.15
CA SER A 108 -20.13 7.41 9.28
C SER A 108 -20.16 8.78 9.92
N GLY A 109 -20.17 8.83 11.25
CA GLY A 109 -20.13 10.06 12.03
C GLY A 109 -21.38 10.29 12.88
N GLU A 110 -21.36 11.40 13.60
CA GLU A 110 -22.47 11.85 14.44
C GLU A 110 -23.55 12.51 13.56
N HIS A 111 -24.79 12.07 13.72
CA HIS A 111 -25.95 12.58 13.00
C HIS A 111 -27.06 12.99 13.97
N THR A 112 -27.81 14.04 13.62
CA THR A 112 -29.00 14.45 14.37
C THR A 112 -30.26 14.06 13.60
N LEU A 113 -31.04 13.15 14.20
CA LEU A 113 -32.39 12.83 13.76
C LEU A 113 -33.36 13.83 14.39
N GLU A 114 -34.19 14.50 13.59
CA GLU A 114 -35.23 15.41 14.09
C GLU A 114 -36.60 15.02 13.53
N TRP A 115 -37.59 14.95 14.42
CA TRP A 115 -39.00 14.92 14.06
C TRP A 115 -39.65 16.22 14.52
N SER A 116 -40.39 16.87 13.63
CA SER A 116 -41.10 18.10 13.96
C SER A 116 -42.48 18.18 13.37
N TYR A 117 -43.45 18.55 14.19
CA TYR A 117 -44.76 18.99 13.72
C TYR A 117 -44.73 20.50 13.53
N GLU A 118 -45.05 20.95 12.32
CA GLU A 118 -44.96 22.34 11.86
C GLU A 118 -46.34 22.77 11.37
N LYS A 119 -46.89 23.82 12.00
CA LYS A 119 -48.15 24.43 11.58
C LYS A 119 -47.91 25.57 10.60
N ASP A 120 -48.85 25.76 9.69
CA ASP A 120 -48.92 26.97 8.90
C ASP A 120 -49.73 28.08 9.61
N GLY A 121 -50.01 29.18 8.90
CA GLY A 121 -50.50 30.41 9.49
C GLY A 121 -52.01 30.54 9.71
N ASN A 122 -52.83 29.53 9.37
CA ASN A 122 -54.30 29.63 9.46
C ASN A 122 -54.99 28.28 9.71
N ASN A 123 -56.00 28.30 10.58
CA ASN A 123 -57.02 27.25 10.79
C ASN A 123 -56.50 25.87 11.27
N SER A 124 -57.05 25.41 12.40
CA SER A 124 -56.90 24.03 12.86
C SER A 124 -57.90 23.09 12.21
N LYS A 125 -57.46 21.93 11.71
CA LYS A 125 -58.38 20.84 11.30
C LYS A 125 -57.88 19.48 11.75
N HIS A 126 -58.84 18.64 12.13
CA HIS A 126 -58.58 17.32 12.71
C HIS A 126 -57.85 17.46 14.06
N ALA A 127 -56.89 16.59 14.35
CA ALA A 127 -56.25 16.58 15.67
C ALA A 127 -55.10 17.59 15.79
N ASP A 128 -54.61 18.14 14.67
CA ASP A 128 -53.42 18.99 14.56
C ASP A 128 -52.16 18.40 15.22
N ARG A 129 -51.90 17.11 14.97
CA ARG A 129 -50.81 16.40 15.62
C ARG A 129 -50.14 15.39 14.71
N GLY A 130 -48.86 15.16 14.97
CA GLY A 130 -48.06 14.08 14.43
C GLY A 130 -47.64 13.10 15.53
N TRP A 131 -47.48 11.83 15.17
CA TRP A 131 -47.02 10.79 16.08
C TRP A 131 -45.82 10.04 15.51
N VAL A 132 -44.92 9.62 16.39
CA VAL A 132 -43.74 8.79 16.10
C VAL A 132 -43.71 7.62 17.08
N ASP A 133 -43.36 6.44 16.60
CA ASP A 133 -43.42 5.18 17.32
C ASP A 133 -42.38 4.19 16.76
N TYR A 134 -42.05 3.14 17.52
CA TYR A 134 -41.26 1.99 17.09
C TYR A 134 -39.95 2.35 16.35
N LEU A 135 -39.07 3.11 17.01
CA LEU A 135 -37.75 3.45 16.48
C LEU A 135 -36.84 2.23 16.61
N VAL A 136 -36.26 1.79 15.49
CA VAL A 136 -35.37 0.64 15.41
C VAL A 136 -34.09 1.05 14.70
N PHE A 137 -32.94 0.71 15.30
CA PHE A 137 -31.65 0.74 14.63
C PHE A 137 -31.25 -0.68 14.24
N ASN A 138 -30.99 -0.89 12.95
CA ASN A 138 -30.32 -2.07 12.46
C ASN A 138 -28.84 -1.88 12.76
N HIS A 139 -28.37 -2.55 13.82
CA HIS A 139 -26.99 -2.46 14.27
C HIS A 139 -26.02 -2.78 13.13
N ALA A 140 -24.83 -2.20 13.17
CA ALA A 140 -23.78 -2.44 12.19
C ALA A 140 -22.50 -2.87 12.89
N LEU A 141 -21.78 -3.81 12.27
CA LEU A 141 -20.42 -4.17 12.66
C LEU A 141 -19.52 -3.92 11.46
N VAL A 142 -18.69 -2.89 11.57
CA VAL A 142 -17.87 -2.37 10.47
C VAL A 142 -16.42 -2.79 10.71
N LEU A 143 -15.87 -3.57 9.79
CA LEU A 143 -14.46 -3.95 9.78
C LEU A 143 -13.62 -2.76 9.28
N HIS A 144 -12.54 -2.42 9.97
CA HIS A 144 -11.64 -1.32 9.57
C HIS A 144 -10.50 -1.83 8.71
N GLY A 145 -10.21 -1.21 7.58
CA GLY A 145 -9.17 -1.69 6.66
C GLY A 145 -9.58 -2.99 5.94
N ASP A 146 -8.61 -3.65 5.32
CA ASP A 146 -8.90 -4.73 4.40
C ASP A 146 -9.40 -6.00 5.11
N LYS A 147 -10.28 -6.72 4.41
CA LYS A 147 -10.77 -8.04 4.82
C LYS A 147 -9.66 -9.08 4.73
N ASP A 148 -8.82 -8.98 3.70
CA ASP A 148 -7.69 -9.87 3.45
C ASP A 148 -6.40 -9.06 3.57
N ILE A 149 -5.52 -9.46 4.49
CA ILE A 149 -4.25 -8.78 4.75
C ILE A 149 -3.10 -9.74 4.50
N PHE A 150 -2.12 -9.34 3.70
CA PHE A 150 -0.82 -10.00 3.61
C PHE A 150 0.12 -9.37 4.63
N HIS A 151 0.71 -10.19 5.48
CA HIS A 151 1.55 -9.75 6.59
C HIS A 151 2.91 -10.43 6.54
N GLU A 152 3.96 -9.63 6.73
CA GLU A 152 5.34 -10.10 6.73
C GLU A 152 5.64 -10.93 7.97
N ILE A 153 6.20 -12.12 7.77
CA ILE A 153 6.54 -13.03 8.86
C ILE A 153 7.52 -12.38 9.85
N GLY A 154 7.32 -12.64 11.15
CA GLY A 154 8.18 -12.14 12.21
C GLY A 154 7.95 -10.67 12.60
N ASN A 155 7.29 -9.87 11.76
CA ASN A 155 6.92 -8.50 12.09
C ASN A 155 5.68 -8.44 12.98
N ALA A 156 5.59 -7.45 13.88
CA ALA A 156 4.40 -7.25 14.71
C ALA A 156 3.18 -6.92 13.85
N PHE A 157 2.07 -7.63 14.04
CA PHE A 157 0.79 -7.34 13.38
C PHE A 157 -0.06 -6.44 14.27
N ASN A 158 -0.45 -5.27 13.75
CA ASN A 158 -1.41 -4.38 14.38
C ASN A 158 -2.77 -4.56 13.72
N ASP A 159 -3.70 -5.18 14.42
CA ASP A 159 -5.05 -5.40 13.92
C ASP A 159 -5.83 -4.08 13.85
N PRO A 160 -6.33 -3.66 12.67
CA PRO A 160 -7.21 -2.49 12.56
C PRO A 160 -8.52 -2.61 13.36
N GLY A 161 -8.94 -3.84 13.69
CA GLY A 161 -10.14 -4.11 14.46
C GLY A 161 -11.44 -3.85 13.69
N ALA A 162 -12.53 -3.73 14.44
CA ALA A 162 -13.86 -3.38 13.94
C ALA A 162 -14.56 -2.39 14.89
N THR A 163 -15.61 -1.73 14.44
CA THR A 163 -16.50 -0.92 15.29
C THR A 163 -17.94 -1.36 15.15
N TYR A 164 -18.60 -1.51 16.31
CA TYR A 164 -20.00 -1.83 16.42
C TYR A 164 -20.83 -0.57 16.68
N TYR A 165 -21.91 -0.39 15.93
CA TYR A 165 -22.84 0.72 16.03
C TYR A 165 -24.23 0.17 16.35
N ASP A 166 -24.77 0.53 17.51
CA ASP A 166 -26.16 0.22 17.91
C ASP A 166 -27.04 1.47 18.01
N GLY A 167 -26.48 2.64 17.67
CA GLY A 167 -27.15 3.93 17.75
C GLY A 167 -27.19 4.55 19.16
N SER A 168 -26.61 3.91 20.18
CA SER A 168 -26.69 4.35 21.60
C SER A 168 -25.54 5.25 22.07
N GLY A 169 -24.74 5.79 21.16
CA GLY A 169 -23.59 6.63 21.49
C GLY A 169 -22.51 6.55 20.43
N PRO A 170 -21.25 6.87 20.75
CA PRO A 170 -20.14 6.61 19.83
C PRO A 170 -20.03 5.10 19.54
N GLY A 171 -19.54 4.76 18.35
CA GLY A 171 -19.30 3.36 17.99
C GLY A 171 -18.37 2.66 18.99
N GLN A 172 -18.68 1.42 19.32
CA GLN A 172 -17.92 0.61 20.27
C GLN A 172 -16.82 -0.15 19.53
N SER A 173 -15.55 0.05 19.90
CA SER A 173 -14.44 -0.74 19.35
C SER A 173 -14.61 -2.22 19.70
N VAL A 174 -14.48 -3.09 18.71
CA VAL A 174 -14.55 -4.55 18.85
C VAL A 174 -13.20 -5.12 18.47
N THR A 175 -12.57 -5.80 19.43
CA THR A 175 -11.34 -6.57 19.24
C THR A 175 -11.67 -8.06 19.23
N THR A 176 -10.86 -8.84 18.53
CA THR A 176 -10.93 -10.30 18.53
C THR A 176 -10.19 -10.89 19.74
N SER A 177 -10.65 -12.05 20.25
CA SER A 177 -9.88 -12.87 21.19
C SER A 177 -8.85 -13.75 20.50
N ASP A 178 -9.09 -14.05 19.22
CA ASP A 178 -8.11 -14.71 18.37
C ASP A 178 -7.07 -13.66 18.02
N ASN A 179 -5.88 -13.78 18.59
CA ASN A 179 -4.75 -12.97 18.17
C ASN A 179 -4.08 -13.67 16.99
N VAL A 180 -3.70 -12.93 15.95
CA VAL A 180 -2.51 -13.31 15.15
C VAL A 180 -1.28 -13.05 16.02
N SER A 181 -1.22 -13.66 17.21
CA SER A 181 -0.08 -13.54 18.13
C SER A 181 1.10 -14.37 17.63
N ASN A 182 0.85 -15.33 16.74
CA ASN A 182 1.88 -16.14 16.12
C ASN A 182 2.10 -15.74 14.65
N VAL A 183 2.47 -14.47 14.45
CA VAL A 183 3.05 -13.96 13.18
C VAL A 183 4.40 -14.59 12.84
N SER A 184 4.93 -15.49 13.67
CA SER A 184 6.19 -16.20 13.44
C SER A 184 6.00 -17.52 12.68
N VAL A 185 4.77 -17.86 12.32
CA VAL A 185 4.46 -19.06 11.54
C VAL A 185 3.74 -18.64 10.27
N GLN A 186 4.15 -19.20 9.14
CA GLN A 186 3.46 -18.96 7.87
C GLN A 186 2.09 -19.63 7.87
N GLY A 187 1.09 -18.95 7.32
CA GLY A 187 -0.25 -19.51 7.20
C GLY A 187 -1.35 -18.47 7.08
N ASN A 188 -2.59 -18.97 6.98
CA ASN A 188 -3.79 -18.14 6.95
C ASN A 188 -4.47 -18.18 8.31
N TYR A 189 -4.60 -17.01 8.93
CA TYR A 189 -5.23 -16.81 10.22
C TYR A 189 -6.57 -16.13 10.00
N THR A 190 -7.62 -16.62 10.64
CA THR A 190 -8.95 -16.00 10.57
C THR A 190 -9.25 -15.32 11.89
N LEU A 191 -9.48 -14.02 11.84
CA LEU A 191 -9.93 -13.22 12.97
C LEU A 191 -11.44 -13.04 12.89
N THR A 192 -12.14 -13.30 14.00
CA THR A 192 -13.59 -13.18 14.08
C THR A 192 -13.97 -12.07 15.06
N TYR A 193 -14.66 -11.06 14.57
CA TYR A 193 -15.22 -9.98 15.39
C TYR A 193 -16.69 -10.26 15.58
N SER A 194 -17.16 -10.29 16.82
CA SER A 194 -18.57 -10.52 17.13
C SER A 194 -19.05 -9.56 18.19
N GLN A 195 -20.20 -8.93 17.93
CA GLN A 195 -20.88 -8.04 18.87
C GLN A 195 -22.35 -7.90 18.45
N GLY A 196 -23.26 -7.88 19.42
CA GLY A 196 -24.70 -7.67 19.15
C GLY A 196 -25.35 -8.73 18.25
N GLY A 197 -24.82 -9.96 18.22
CA GLY A 197 -25.29 -11.04 17.34
C GLY A 197 -24.80 -10.95 15.88
N LEU A 198 -24.04 -9.90 15.54
CA LEU A 198 -23.36 -9.78 14.26
C LEU A 198 -21.97 -10.40 14.33
N SER A 199 -21.49 -10.89 13.18
CA SER A 199 -20.12 -11.39 13.04
C SER A 199 -19.54 -11.00 11.68
N VAL A 200 -18.28 -10.55 11.69
CA VAL A 200 -17.48 -10.33 10.48
C VAL A 200 -16.11 -10.96 10.67
N THR A 201 -15.51 -11.42 9.57
CA THR A 201 -14.20 -12.08 9.60
C THR A 201 -13.17 -11.39 8.72
N ARG A 202 -11.94 -11.39 9.19
CA ARG A 202 -10.71 -10.99 8.47
C ARG A 202 -9.80 -12.19 8.29
N THR A 203 -9.18 -12.31 7.14
CA THR A 203 -8.13 -13.29 6.87
C THR A 203 -6.78 -12.58 6.82
N VAL A 204 -5.83 -13.05 7.62
CA VAL A 204 -4.44 -12.57 7.62
C VAL A 204 -3.57 -13.70 7.09
N THR A 205 -2.96 -13.48 5.93
CA THR A 205 -1.98 -14.39 5.33
C THR A 205 -0.59 -13.95 5.76
N VAL A 206 0.00 -14.69 6.70
CA VAL A 206 1.39 -14.50 7.13
C VAL A 206 2.28 -15.29 6.17
N LYS A 207 3.16 -14.57 5.48
CA LYS A 207 4.17 -15.15 4.57
C LYS A 207 5.41 -14.28 4.58
N ASP A 208 6.50 -14.86 4.12
CA ASP A 208 7.68 -14.08 3.79
C ASP A 208 7.46 -13.39 2.44
N MET A 209 7.71 -12.08 2.38
CA MET A 209 7.64 -11.25 1.19
C MET A 209 8.91 -10.41 1.02
N THR A 210 9.91 -10.63 1.87
CA THR A 210 11.14 -9.85 1.87
C THR A 210 12.17 -10.53 0.98
N PRO A 211 12.68 -9.87 -0.06
CA PRO A 211 13.74 -10.45 -0.86
C PRO A 211 15.07 -10.61 -0.09
N PRO A 212 15.91 -11.60 -0.45
CA PRO A 212 17.25 -11.72 0.10
C PRO A 212 18.12 -10.52 -0.28
N LEU A 213 19.11 -10.22 0.57
CA LEU A 213 20.14 -9.22 0.31
C LEU A 213 21.44 -9.88 -0.16
N ILE A 214 21.91 -9.52 -1.36
CA ILE A 214 23.19 -9.96 -1.90
C ILE A 214 24.31 -9.00 -1.48
N THR A 215 25.40 -9.54 -0.95
CA THR A 215 26.64 -8.81 -0.62
C THR A 215 27.79 -9.38 -1.44
N LEU A 216 28.38 -8.56 -2.33
CA LEU A 216 29.58 -8.92 -3.06
C LEU A 216 30.76 -9.12 -2.12
N GLN A 217 31.58 -10.14 -2.39
CA GLN A 217 32.88 -10.29 -1.76
C GLN A 217 33.92 -9.59 -2.63
N GLY A 218 34.65 -8.61 -2.12
CA GLY A 218 35.58 -7.80 -2.93
C GLY A 218 34.90 -6.71 -3.74
N ASP A 219 35.66 -6.08 -4.65
CA ASP A 219 35.26 -4.83 -5.32
C ASP A 219 34.20 -5.03 -6.41
N THR A 220 33.37 -4.02 -6.66
CA THR A 220 32.36 -4.03 -7.74
C THR A 220 32.98 -3.92 -9.13
N GLU A 221 34.17 -3.33 -9.23
CA GLU A 221 34.96 -3.24 -10.46
C GLU A 221 36.34 -3.82 -10.22
N GLN A 222 36.84 -4.63 -11.15
CA GLN A 222 38.16 -5.24 -11.06
C GLN A 222 38.89 -5.20 -12.39
N ASN A 223 40.22 -5.08 -12.32
CA ASN A 223 41.06 -5.12 -13.50
C ASN A 223 41.80 -6.47 -13.54
N VAL A 224 41.87 -7.06 -14.74
CA VAL A 224 42.69 -8.23 -15.03
C VAL A 224 43.58 -7.94 -16.23
N MET A 225 44.81 -8.40 -16.18
CA MET A 225 45.73 -8.33 -17.31
C MET A 225 45.29 -9.30 -18.41
N MET A 226 45.29 -8.85 -19.66
CA MET A 226 45.04 -9.71 -20.80
C MET A 226 46.08 -10.84 -20.88
N GLY A 227 45.62 -12.04 -21.23
CA GLY A 227 46.42 -13.27 -21.23
C GLY A 227 46.68 -13.87 -19.85
N ALA A 228 46.08 -13.32 -18.77
CA ALA A 228 46.13 -13.96 -17.46
C ALA A 228 45.53 -15.39 -17.55
N PRO A 229 46.12 -16.39 -16.86
CA PRO A 229 45.72 -17.79 -17.01
C PRO A 229 44.27 -18.05 -16.57
N LEU A 230 43.73 -17.28 -15.62
CA LEU A 230 42.34 -17.33 -15.17
C LEU A 230 41.97 -16.05 -14.41
N TYR A 231 40.70 -15.64 -14.50
CA TYR A 231 40.07 -14.74 -13.54
C TYR A 231 39.28 -15.56 -12.51
N ILE A 232 39.58 -15.38 -11.21
CA ILE A 232 38.86 -16.04 -10.11
C ILE A 232 37.92 -15.02 -9.50
N ASP A 233 36.62 -15.23 -9.71
CA ASP A 233 35.60 -14.40 -9.07
C ASP A 233 35.62 -14.60 -7.54
N PRO A 234 35.80 -13.55 -6.73
CA PRO A 234 35.69 -13.67 -5.28
C PRO A 234 34.26 -14.02 -4.82
N GLY A 235 33.25 -13.86 -5.69
CA GLY A 235 31.88 -14.31 -5.45
C GLY A 235 31.03 -13.30 -4.67
N ALA A 236 29.90 -13.80 -4.17
CA ALA A 236 28.95 -13.06 -3.35
C ALA A 236 28.25 -13.99 -2.34
N LEU A 237 27.75 -13.41 -1.26
CA LEU A 237 26.88 -14.09 -0.28
C LEU A 237 25.48 -13.48 -0.36
N ALA A 238 24.45 -14.26 -0.03
CA ALA A 238 23.10 -13.75 0.15
C ALA A 238 22.53 -14.15 1.52
N PHE A 239 21.81 -13.23 2.14
CA PHE A 239 21.13 -13.45 3.41
C PHE A 239 19.71 -12.93 3.34
N ASP A 240 18.77 -13.73 3.80
CA ASP A 240 17.39 -13.35 4.06
C ASP A 240 17.07 -13.47 5.56
N ALA A 241 16.18 -12.63 6.08
CA ALA A 241 15.88 -12.58 7.51
C ALA A 241 15.10 -13.81 8.01
N PHE A 242 14.29 -14.44 7.15
CA PHE A 242 13.49 -15.62 7.46
C PHE A 242 14.26 -16.91 7.14
N ASP A 243 14.90 -16.99 5.98
CA ASP A 243 15.62 -18.19 5.52
C ASP A 243 17.08 -18.28 6.02
N GLY A 244 17.66 -17.16 6.46
CA GLY A 244 19.08 -17.07 6.79
C GLY A 244 19.94 -17.04 5.53
N ASN A 245 20.93 -17.93 5.42
CA ASN A 245 21.81 -17.94 4.25
C ASN A 245 21.07 -18.48 3.01
N VAL A 246 21.07 -17.68 1.94
CA VAL A 246 20.44 -18.04 0.65
C VAL A 246 21.53 -18.32 -0.39
N ASN A 247 21.29 -19.27 -1.29
CA ASN A 247 22.22 -19.61 -2.36
C ASN A 247 22.27 -18.50 -3.42
N VAL A 248 23.48 -18.10 -3.81
CA VAL A 248 23.69 -17.18 -4.92
C VAL A 248 23.89 -17.97 -6.22
N THR A 249 23.17 -17.59 -7.25
CA THR A 249 23.38 -18.03 -8.63
C THR A 249 24.19 -16.99 -9.38
N VAL A 250 25.22 -17.45 -10.10
CA VAL A 250 26.18 -16.58 -10.79
C VAL A 250 26.10 -16.85 -12.29
N THR A 251 26.05 -15.79 -13.08
CA THR A 251 26.05 -15.84 -14.55
C THR A 251 27.02 -14.83 -15.13
N GLY A 252 27.52 -15.09 -16.33
CA GLY A 252 28.61 -14.32 -16.94
C GLY A 252 29.95 -15.04 -16.82
N GLU A 253 30.82 -14.82 -17.81
CA GLU A 253 32.16 -15.40 -17.87
C GLU A 253 33.13 -14.31 -18.33
N VAL A 254 34.38 -14.37 -17.85
CA VAL A 254 35.44 -13.42 -18.21
C VAL A 254 36.43 -14.14 -19.13
N ASP A 255 36.55 -13.68 -20.38
CA ASP A 255 37.59 -14.14 -21.28
C ASP A 255 38.84 -13.25 -21.13
N THR A 256 39.81 -13.75 -20.39
CA THR A 256 41.06 -13.02 -20.13
C THR A 256 41.93 -12.88 -21.37
N ASN A 257 41.67 -13.58 -22.47
CA ASN A 257 42.46 -13.47 -23.70
C ASN A 257 41.98 -12.36 -24.64
N LYS A 258 40.89 -11.68 -24.28
CA LYS A 258 40.31 -10.63 -25.10
C LYS A 258 40.05 -9.40 -24.25
N GLN A 259 40.68 -8.29 -24.63
CA GLN A 259 40.45 -6.98 -24.03
C GLN A 259 38.96 -6.60 -24.07
N GLY A 260 38.46 -6.04 -22.98
CA GLY A 260 37.07 -5.57 -22.88
C GLY A 260 36.49 -5.65 -21.47
N ASP A 261 35.25 -5.20 -21.34
CA ASP A 261 34.50 -5.22 -20.10
C ASP A 261 33.59 -6.46 -20.06
N TYR A 262 33.72 -7.24 -19.00
CA TYR A 262 32.94 -8.45 -18.77
C TYR A 262 32.07 -8.26 -17.54
N VAL A 263 30.81 -8.67 -17.64
CA VAL A 263 29.83 -8.51 -16.55
C VAL A 263 29.52 -9.87 -15.95
N ILE A 264 29.66 -9.96 -14.63
CA ILE A 264 29.20 -11.08 -13.82
C ILE A 264 27.96 -10.62 -13.05
N THR A 265 26.88 -11.38 -13.14
CA THR A 265 25.60 -11.08 -12.48
C THR A 265 25.30 -12.11 -11.41
N TYR A 266 24.93 -11.63 -10.23
CA TYR A 266 24.59 -12.41 -9.05
C TYR A 266 23.09 -12.26 -8.77
N ASN A 267 22.39 -13.38 -8.66
CA ASN A 267 20.98 -13.45 -8.29
C ASN A 267 20.79 -14.39 -7.11
N ALA A 268 19.77 -14.16 -6.30
CA ALA A 268 19.37 -15.04 -5.22
C ALA A 268 17.84 -15.02 -5.14
N THR A 269 17.25 -16.18 -4.86
CA THR A 269 15.81 -16.33 -4.64
C THR A 269 15.66 -17.12 -3.34
N ASP A 270 14.84 -16.62 -2.44
CA ASP A 270 14.58 -17.26 -1.15
C ASP A 270 13.68 -18.50 -1.28
N SER A 271 13.34 -19.15 -0.17
CA SER A 271 12.52 -20.37 -0.17
C SER A 271 11.05 -20.12 -0.51
N THR A 272 10.59 -18.88 -0.40
CA THR A 272 9.22 -18.46 -0.70
C THR A 272 9.04 -17.85 -2.08
N GLY A 273 10.14 -17.67 -2.81
CA GLY A 273 10.17 -17.18 -4.18
C GLY A 273 10.35 -15.67 -4.31
N ASN A 274 10.82 -14.95 -3.29
CA ASN A 274 11.17 -13.54 -3.46
C ASN A 274 12.58 -13.44 -4.08
N ASP A 275 12.67 -12.71 -5.18
CA ASP A 275 13.91 -12.50 -5.92
C ASP A 275 14.67 -11.27 -5.40
N ALA A 276 15.94 -11.46 -5.03
CA ALA A 276 16.82 -10.36 -4.69
C ALA A 276 16.98 -9.40 -5.87
N GLN A 277 17.27 -8.13 -5.56
CA GLN A 277 17.81 -7.23 -6.57
C GLN A 277 19.17 -7.77 -7.05
N SER A 278 19.29 -8.00 -8.36
CA SER A 278 20.53 -8.47 -8.97
C SER A 278 21.68 -7.52 -8.67
N VAL A 279 22.83 -8.08 -8.32
CA VAL A 279 24.09 -7.33 -8.16
C VAL A 279 25.01 -7.70 -9.30
N ILE A 280 25.83 -6.75 -9.77
CA ILE A 280 26.79 -6.98 -10.85
C ILE A 280 28.21 -6.65 -10.42
N ARG A 281 29.17 -7.37 -10.99
CA ARG A 281 30.59 -7.03 -11.00
C ARG A 281 31.05 -6.82 -12.44
N THR A 282 31.79 -5.75 -12.67
CA THR A 282 32.45 -5.50 -13.96
C THR A 282 33.92 -5.86 -13.84
N VAL A 283 34.42 -6.64 -14.79
CA VAL A 283 35.83 -7.01 -14.89
C VAL A 283 36.39 -6.44 -16.18
N HIS A 284 37.35 -5.53 -16.04
CA HIS A 284 38.06 -4.91 -17.15
C HIS A 284 39.29 -5.76 -17.48
N VAL A 285 39.28 -6.40 -18.64
CA VAL A 285 40.46 -7.07 -19.19
C VAL A 285 41.24 -6.03 -19.97
N LEU A 286 42.42 -5.68 -19.47
CA LEU A 286 43.25 -4.59 -19.99
C LEU A 286 44.54 -5.14 -20.62
N ASP A 287 44.94 -4.57 -21.75
CA ASP A 287 46.32 -4.67 -22.21
C ASP A 287 47.16 -3.55 -21.61
N THR A 288 48.32 -3.91 -21.07
CA THR A 288 49.28 -2.96 -20.49
C THR A 288 50.73 -3.34 -20.81
N LEU A 289 50.94 -4.41 -21.57
CA LEU A 289 52.27 -4.88 -21.94
C LEU A 289 52.63 -4.27 -23.28
N ARG A 290 53.90 -3.90 -23.44
CA ARG A 290 54.39 -3.29 -24.68
C ARG A 290 54.86 -4.38 -25.65
N PRO A 291 54.84 -4.12 -26.97
CA PRO A 291 55.36 -5.05 -27.95
C PRO A 291 56.84 -5.43 -27.74
N VAL A 292 57.17 -6.69 -27.99
CA VAL A 292 58.52 -7.23 -27.99
C VAL A 292 59.07 -7.30 -29.42
N ILE A 293 60.18 -6.60 -29.68
CA ILE A 293 60.87 -6.60 -30.98
C ILE A 293 61.98 -7.67 -30.99
N THR A 294 62.02 -8.48 -32.06
CA THR A 294 63.07 -9.47 -32.33
C THR A 294 63.69 -9.21 -33.71
N LEU A 295 65.01 -9.04 -33.78
CA LEU A 295 65.72 -8.93 -35.06
C LEU A 295 65.71 -10.27 -35.80
N ASN A 296 65.54 -10.25 -37.13
CA ASN A 296 65.57 -11.47 -37.95
C ASN A 296 67.00 -11.95 -38.29
N GLY A 297 68.01 -11.19 -37.87
CA GLY A 297 69.43 -11.48 -38.08
C GLY A 297 70.28 -10.93 -36.95
N SER A 298 71.60 -10.90 -37.15
CA SER A 298 72.53 -10.33 -36.18
C SER A 298 72.28 -8.84 -35.97
N GLY A 299 72.36 -8.36 -34.73
CA GLY A 299 72.34 -6.92 -34.40
C GLY A 299 73.57 -6.16 -34.91
N THR A 300 74.58 -6.86 -35.43
CA THR A 300 75.72 -6.29 -36.11
C THR A 300 76.03 -7.09 -37.38
N ILE A 301 76.06 -6.39 -38.52
CA ILE A 301 76.36 -6.99 -39.81
C ILE A 301 77.64 -6.36 -40.33
N ILE A 302 78.62 -7.20 -40.67
CA ILE A 302 79.85 -6.78 -41.34
C ILE A 302 79.74 -7.18 -42.81
N GLN A 303 79.90 -6.22 -43.70
CA GLN A 303 79.90 -6.47 -45.15
C GLN A 303 80.95 -5.63 -45.85
N GLU A 304 81.35 -6.07 -47.04
CA GLU A 304 82.23 -5.32 -47.93
C GLU A 304 81.53 -4.07 -48.47
N ALA A 305 82.29 -2.97 -48.61
CA ALA A 305 81.80 -1.73 -49.22
C ALA A 305 81.38 -1.96 -50.68
N THR A 306 80.49 -1.10 -51.19
CA THR A 306 79.91 -1.11 -52.55
C THR A 306 79.00 -2.30 -52.89
N LYS A 307 78.87 -3.30 -51.99
CA LYS A 307 77.87 -4.36 -52.12
C LYS A 307 76.50 -3.88 -51.63
N PRO A 308 75.40 -4.23 -52.31
CA PRO A 308 74.05 -3.92 -51.82
C PRO A 308 73.85 -4.46 -50.40
N PHE A 309 73.41 -3.59 -49.48
CA PHE A 309 72.98 -4.00 -48.14
C PHE A 309 71.51 -4.46 -48.24
N ILE A 310 71.23 -5.67 -47.76
CA ILE A 310 69.88 -6.18 -47.61
C ILE A 310 69.60 -6.24 -46.12
N ASP A 311 68.61 -5.49 -45.68
CA ASP A 311 68.18 -5.51 -44.30
C ASP A 311 67.44 -6.82 -43.99
N PRO A 312 67.94 -7.66 -43.06
CA PRO A 312 67.18 -8.83 -42.59
C PRO A 312 65.86 -8.43 -41.91
N GLY A 313 65.77 -7.18 -41.43
CA GLY A 313 64.61 -6.62 -40.77
C GLY A 313 64.41 -7.14 -39.34
N ALA A 314 63.24 -6.87 -38.80
CA ALA A 314 62.81 -7.32 -37.49
C ALA A 314 61.32 -7.71 -37.53
N ARG A 315 60.90 -8.46 -36.52
CA ARG A 315 59.48 -8.74 -36.23
C ARG A 315 59.14 -8.23 -34.83
N ALA A 316 57.91 -7.81 -34.63
CA ALA A 316 57.37 -7.51 -33.30
C ALA A 316 56.21 -8.46 -32.99
N GLN A 317 56.05 -8.79 -31.71
CA GLN A 317 54.95 -9.56 -31.18
C GLN A 317 54.42 -8.85 -29.94
N ASP A 318 53.10 -8.83 -29.78
CA ASP A 318 52.44 -8.33 -28.59
C ASP A 318 51.33 -9.28 -28.17
N ASN A 319 50.95 -9.28 -26.90
CA ASN A 319 49.85 -10.12 -26.44
C ASN A 319 48.53 -9.58 -27.00
N GLY A 320 47.66 -10.46 -27.51
CA GLY A 320 46.35 -10.06 -28.06
C GLY A 320 46.40 -9.56 -29.50
N ASP A 321 47.54 -9.14 -30.00
CA ASP A 321 47.70 -8.70 -31.39
C ASP A 321 48.20 -9.78 -32.33
N THR A 322 47.48 -9.96 -33.44
CA THR A 322 47.87 -10.89 -34.50
C THR A 322 48.97 -10.33 -35.42
N ALA A 323 49.21 -9.02 -35.41
CA ALA A 323 50.28 -8.37 -36.16
C ALA A 323 50.70 -7.03 -35.55
N VAL A 324 51.98 -6.90 -35.19
CA VAL A 324 52.57 -5.64 -34.75
C VAL A 324 53.53 -5.13 -35.83
N LEU A 325 53.27 -3.92 -36.34
CA LEU A 325 54.11 -3.30 -37.35
C LEU A 325 55.42 -2.78 -36.76
N VAL A 326 56.53 -3.09 -37.42
CA VAL A 326 57.84 -2.54 -37.09
C VAL A 326 58.19 -1.43 -38.06
N ASN A 327 58.41 -0.23 -37.52
CA ASN A 327 58.89 0.93 -38.25
C ASN A 327 60.42 0.98 -38.21
N ILE A 328 61.04 1.07 -39.39
CA ILE A 328 62.50 1.10 -39.56
C ILE A 328 62.95 2.55 -39.80
N GLY A 329 63.92 2.99 -39.03
CA GLY A 329 64.59 4.28 -39.19
C GLY A 329 66.09 4.11 -39.46
N GLY A 330 66.69 5.13 -40.08
CA GLY A 330 68.11 5.11 -40.49
C GLY A 330 68.32 4.66 -41.94
N THR A 331 69.54 4.80 -42.43
CA THR A 331 69.95 4.35 -43.78
C THR A 331 71.39 3.85 -43.75
N VAL A 332 71.72 2.93 -44.66
CA VAL A 332 73.08 2.42 -44.85
C VAL A 332 73.61 2.93 -46.19
N ASN A 333 74.70 3.72 -46.16
CA ASN A 333 75.36 4.16 -47.38
C ASN A 333 76.52 3.22 -47.72
N VAL A 334 76.28 2.25 -48.61
CA VAL A 334 77.27 1.22 -48.97
C VAL A 334 78.49 1.76 -49.71
N ASN A 335 78.44 2.99 -50.23
CA ASN A 335 79.55 3.61 -50.97
C ASN A 335 80.50 4.41 -50.06
N GLN A 336 80.25 4.43 -48.74
CA GLN A 336 81.07 5.12 -47.77
C GLN A 336 81.45 4.17 -46.64
N LEU A 337 82.74 4.10 -46.30
CA LEU A 337 83.21 3.31 -45.17
C LEU A 337 82.76 3.98 -43.86
N GLY A 338 82.23 3.19 -42.92
CA GLY A 338 81.79 3.67 -41.62
C GLY A 338 80.80 2.73 -40.93
N GLY A 339 80.43 3.07 -39.70
CA GLY A 339 79.33 2.44 -38.99
C GLY A 339 78.01 3.14 -39.30
N TYR A 340 76.98 2.36 -39.62
CA TYR A 340 75.62 2.83 -39.83
C TYR A 340 74.69 2.13 -38.85
N THR A 341 73.70 2.86 -38.31
CA THR A 341 72.72 2.32 -37.36
C THR A 341 71.32 2.37 -37.97
N LEU A 342 70.63 1.24 -37.92
CA LEU A 342 69.20 1.15 -38.16
C LEU A 342 68.48 1.01 -36.81
N THR A 343 67.36 1.72 -36.65
CA THR A 343 66.52 1.68 -35.45
C THR A 343 65.17 1.05 -35.77
N TYR A 344 64.71 0.13 -34.94
CA TYR A 344 63.43 -0.55 -35.07
C TYR A 344 62.51 -0.11 -33.93
N ASN A 345 61.33 0.40 -34.27
CA ASN A 345 60.32 0.80 -33.30
C ASN A 345 59.01 0.08 -33.59
N ALA A 346 58.35 -0.41 -32.54
CA ALA A 346 56.99 -0.93 -32.57
C ALA A 346 56.16 -0.12 -31.59
N SER A 347 54.94 0.21 -31.97
CA SER A 347 53.97 0.88 -31.11
C SER A 347 52.88 -0.11 -30.76
N ASP A 348 52.47 -0.08 -29.51
CA ASP A 348 51.31 -0.80 -29.01
C ASP A 348 50.05 -0.24 -29.70
N PRO A 349 49.27 -1.07 -30.41
CA PRO A 349 48.02 -0.67 -31.04
C PRO A 349 46.85 -0.44 -30.07
N SER A 350 46.96 -0.93 -28.82
CA SER A 350 45.87 -0.95 -27.83
C SER A 350 45.70 0.32 -27.00
#